data_AF-A0A6G3X3U2-F1
#
_entry.id   AF-A0A6G3X3U2-F1
#
_cell.length_a   1.000
_cell.length_b   1.000
_cell.length_c   1.000
_cell.angle_alpha   90.00
_cell.angle_beta   90.00
_cell.angle_gamma   90.00
#
_symmetry.space_group_name_H-M   'P 1'
#
loop_
_entity.id
_entity.type
_entity.pdbx_description
1 polymer ?
#
loop_
_entity_poly.entity_id
_entity_poly.type
_entity_poly.pdbx_seq_one_letter_code
_entity_poly.pdbx_strand_id
1 'polypeptide(L)'
;MNAVMCARWEEAQEIIDRSTEASARVGDRSAHRYLLLAGATMAAHRGRRREMDRALAAFRRAGGEQSLLVPLRSGLCRAFGALLEEDRERAVAGLDEALAWEADHPSYYYLSGRYGLRPLLRVLAGEADRAELAEARAAPGGALAWNRQFLELADAVLLGREGDPAGAARLMASFDVRSAPFPVARHLGLRLVADAARVDGWGEPVAWLRSAEEYFYGAGVQAVASACRAALRQAGASVGQHR
;
A
#
# COMPACT_ATOMS: atom_id res chain seq x y z
N MET A 1 -9.57 -4.07 10.24
CA MET A 1 -8.80 -3.76 9.02
C MET A 1 -9.62 -3.12 7.90
N ASN A 2 -10.82 -3.61 7.56
CA ASN A 2 -11.58 -3.04 6.42
C ASN A 2 -11.78 -1.51 6.50
N ALA A 3 -12.20 -0.96 7.65
CA ALA A 3 -12.34 0.48 7.84
C ALA A 3 -11.02 1.25 7.60
N VAL A 4 -9.88 0.69 8.04
CA VAL A 4 -8.53 1.25 7.79
C VAL A 4 -8.21 1.27 6.31
N MET A 5 -8.42 0.15 5.59
CA MET A 5 -8.14 0.05 4.16
C MET A 5 -9.02 1.00 3.33
N CYS A 6 -10.25 1.23 3.78
CA CYS A 6 -11.20 2.15 3.16
C CYS A 6 -11.04 3.61 3.62
N ALA A 7 -10.01 3.94 4.41
CA ALA A 7 -9.80 5.26 4.98
C ALA A 7 -10.98 5.82 5.79
N ARG A 8 -11.81 4.95 6.38
CA ARG A 8 -12.88 5.32 7.33
C ARG A 8 -12.25 5.45 8.72
N TRP A 9 -11.52 6.54 8.91
CA TRP A 9 -10.62 6.72 10.06
C TRP A 9 -11.35 6.80 11.40
N GLU A 10 -12.44 7.56 11.46
CA GLU A 10 -13.23 7.74 12.67
C GLU A 10 -13.82 6.41 13.13
N GLU A 11 -14.42 5.66 12.21
CA GLU A 11 -14.96 4.33 12.47
C GLU A 11 -13.88 3.34 12.90
N ALA A 12 -12.72 3.34 12.22
CA ALA A 12 -11.61 2.49 12.58
C ALA A 12 -11.11 2.80 14.00
N GLN A 13 -10.94 4.08 14.33
CA GLN A 13 -10.52 4.55 15.65
C GLN A 13 -11.53 4.14 16.73
N GLU A 14 -12.83 4.37 16.52
CA GLU A 14 -13.88 4.00 17.48
C GLU A 14 -13.90 2.49 17.76
N ILE A 15 -13.74 1.65 16.72
CA ILE A 15 -13.68 0.19 16.87
C ILE A 15 -12.43 -0.21 17.67
N ILE A 16 -11.28 0.38 17.35
CA ILE A 16 -10.00 0.06 18.00
C ILE A 16 -10.06 0.45 19.48
N ASP A 17 -10.48 1.67 19.80
CA ASP A 17 -10.47 2.18 21.17
C ASP A 17 -11.41 1.38 22.08
N ARG A 18 -12.66 1.16 21.64
CA ARG A 18 -13.64 0.39 22.43
C ARG A 18 -13.21 -1.06 22.67
N SER A 19 -12.51 -1.66 21.72
CA SER A 19 -12.26 -3.10 21.74
C SER A 19 -10.89 -3.48 22.30
N THR A 20 -9.91 -2.58 22.28
CA THR A 20 -8.53 -2.91 22.69
C THR A 20 -8.44 -3.18 24.20
N GLU A 21 -9.07 -2.33 25.02
CA GLU A 21 -9.11 -2.52 26.47
C GLU A 21 -9.97 -3.74 26.86
N ALA A 22 -11.11 -3.90 26.19
CA ALA A 22 -12.03 -5.02 26.43
C ALA A 22 -11.34 -6.37 26.14
N SER A 23 -10.67 -6.50 24.99
CA SER A 23 -9.94 -7.72 24.61
C SER A 23 -8.79 -8.06 25.56
N ALA A 24 -8.09 -7.04 26.08
CA ALA A 24 -7.06 -7.23 27.10
C ALA A 24 -7.67 -7.76 28.41
N ARG A 25 -8.79 -7.16 28.86
CA ARG A 25 -9.45 -7.52 30.13
C ARG A 25 -9.99 -8.94 30.14
N VAL A 26 -10.57 -9.41 29.03
CA VAL A 26 -11.12 -10.78 28.94
C VAL A 26 -10.06 -11.83 28.55
N GLY A 27 -8.81 -11.41 28.29
CA GLY A 27 -7.71 -12.30 27.98
C GLY A 27 -7.67 -12.83 26.54
N ASP A 28 -8.45 -12.26 25.61
CA ASP A 28 -8.40 -12.63 24.19
C ASP A 28 -7.15 -12.02 23.53
N ARG A 29 -6.04 -12.76 23.63
CA ARG A 29 -4.75 -12.37 23.06
C ARG A 29 -4.76 -12.25 21.55
N SER A 30 -5.63 -12.98 20.84
CA SER A 30 -5.68 -12.94 19.38
C SER A 30 -6.32 -11.63 18.93
N ALA A 31 -7.52 -11.33 19.45
CA ALA A 31 -8.22 -10.10 19.15
C ALA A 31 -7.41 -8.87 19.59
N HIS A 32 -6.81 -8.91 20.78
CA HIS A 32 -6.00 -7.81 21.29
C HIS A 32 -4.81 -7.48 20.37
N ARG A 33 -4.04 -8.50 19.94
CA ARG A 33 -2.93 -8.30 18.99
C ARG A 33 -3.41 -7.78 17.64
N TYR A 34 -4.54 -8.28 17.14
CA TYR A 34 -5.12 -7.81 15.89
C TYR A 34 -5.53 -6.33 15.95
N LEU A 35 -6.14 -5.89 17.06
CA LEU A 35 -6.56 -4.50 17.27
C LEU A 35 -5.35 -3.55 17.38
N LEU A 36 -4.30 -3.96 18.11
CA LEU A 36 -3.05 -3.21 18.18
C LEU A 36 -2.39 -3.05 16.80
N LEU A 37 -2.37 -4.11 15.99
CA LEU A 37 -1.87 -4.04 14.63
C LEU A 37 -2.76 -3.18 13.73
N ALA A 38 -4.09 -3.24 13.88
CA ALA A 38 -5.00 -2.37 13.14
C ALA A 38 -4.75 -0.88 13.45
N GLY A 39 -4.49 -0.54 14.71
CA GLY A 39 -4.07 0.82 15.11
C GLY A 39 -2.74 1.24 14.49
N ALA A 40 -1.76 0.35 14.48
CA ALA A 40 -0.48 0.61 13.82
C ALA A 40 -0.63 0.82 12.31
N THR A 41 -1.43 -0.02 11.63
CA THR A 41 -1.72 0.12 10.20
C THR A 41 -2.47 1.41 9.90
N MET A 42 -3.44 1.80 10.73
CA MET A 42 -4.14 3.09 10.59
C MET A 42 -3.18 4.27 10.69
N ALA A 43 -2.29 4.27 11.69
CA ALA A 43 -1.27 5.30 11.83
C ALA A 43 -0.32 5.32 10.62
N ALA A 44 0.09 4.15 10.11
CA ALA A 44 0.94 4.05 8.92
C ALA A 44 0.24 4.66 7.69
N HIS A 45 -1.01 4.30 7.42
CA HIS A 45 -1.78 4.78 6.25
C HIS A 45 -2.12 6.27 6.34
N ARG A 46 -2.04 6.87 7.53
CA ARG A 46 -2.17 8.32 7.76
C ARG A 46 -0.83 9.06 7.81
N GLY A 47 0.29 8.39 7.51
CA GLY A 47 1.63 9.01 7.56
C GLY A 47 2.10 9.38 8.97
N ARG A 48 1.56 8.76 10.02
CA ARG A 48 1.85 9.07 11.43
C ARG A 48 2.89 8.10 12.00
N ARG A 49 4.15 8.19 11.53
CA ARG A 49 5.25 7.26 11.92
C ARG A 49 5.37 7.07 13.43
N ARG A 50 5.38 8.17 14.19
CA ARG A 50 5.53 8.11 15.66
C ARG A 50 4.38 7.36 16.33
N GLU A 51 3.16 7.48 15.83
CA GLU A 51 2.01 6.74 16.35
C GLU A 51 2.06 5.27 15.95
N MET A 52 2.44 4.99 14.70
CA MET A 52 2.69 3.62 14.21
C MET A 52 3.72 2.92 15.11
N ASP A 53 4.87 3.54 15.37
CA ASP A 53 5.94 2.95 16.18
C ASP A 53 5.49 2.64 17.61
N ARG A 54 4.69 3.52 18.22
CA ARG A 54 4.11 3.28 19.56
C ARG A 54 3.14 2.10 19.55
N ALA A 55 2.25 2.03 18.56
CA ALA A 55 1.30 0.92 18.43
C ALA A 55 2.03 -0.41 18.16
N LEU A 56 3.08 -0.40 17.32
CA LEU A 56 3.92 -1.58 17.07
C LEU A 56 4.71 -2.01 18.32
N ALA A 57 5.16 -1.07 19.15
CA ALA A 57 5.78 -1.40 20.44
C ALA A 57 4.77 -2.07 21.39
N ALA A 58 3.52 -1.61 21.42
CA ALA A 58 2.45 -2.27 22.17
C ALA A 58 2.14 -3.67 21.62
N PHE A 59 2.03 -3.82 20.30
CA PHE A 59 1.85 -5.10 19.61
C PHE A 59 2.96 -6.10 19.98
N ARG A 60 4.22 -5.66 19.96
CA ARG A 60 5.36 -6.49 20.39
C ARG A 60 5.25 -6.93 21.85
N ARG A 61 4.93 -6.01 22.77
CA ARG A 61 4.73 -6.34 24.20
C ARG A 61 3.61 -7.34 24.42
N ALA A 62 2.58 -7.33 23.57
CA ALA A 62 1.49 -8.30 23.58
C ALA A 62 1.85 -9.66 22.94
N GLY A 63 3.12 -9.91 22.58
CA GLY A 63 3.55 -11.15 21.91
C GLY A 63 3.14 -11.22 20.43
N GLY A 64 2.98 -10.07 19.78
CA GLY A 64 2.65 -9.98 18.36
C GLY A 64 3.69 -10.58 17.42
N GLU A 65 4.96 -10.55 17.83
CA GLU A 65 6.11 -11.10 17.09
C GLU A 65 6.08 -12.63 16.93
N GLN A 66 5.27 -13.32 17.73
CA GLN A 66 5.11 -14.77 17.71
C GLN A 66 3.76 -15.18 17.08
N SER A 67 3.11 -14.27 16.36
CA SER A 67 1.76 -14.47 15.83
C SER A 67 1.75 -14.53 14.30
N LEU A 68 0.68 -15.13 13.74
CA LEU A 68 0.40 -15.13 12.30
C LEU A 68 0.20 -13.71 11.70
N LEU A 69 0.27 -12.65 12.52
CA LEU A 69 0.12 -11.27 12.09
C LEU A 69 1.44 -10.60 11.68
N VAL A 70 2.57 -11.28 11.86
CA VAL A 70 3.91 -10.77 11.48
C VAL A 70 3.97 -10.30 10.01
N PRO A 71 3.43 -11.04 9.02
CA PRO A 71 3.42 -10.58 7.62
C PRO A 71 2.60 -9.29 7.40
N LEU A 72 1.49 -9.10 8.13
CA LEU A 72 0.70 -7.86 8.03
C LEU A 72 1.42 -6.68 8.67
N ARG A 73 2.15 -6.92 9.74
CA ARG A 73 3.01 -5.92 10.37
C ARG A 73 4.11 -5.44 9.42
N SER A 74 4.82 -6.37 8.76
CA SER A 74 5.91 -5.99 7.85
C SER A 74 5.41 -5.42 6.52
N GLY A 75 4.39 -6.03 5.91
CA GLY A 75 3.84 -5.59 4.64
C GLY A 75 2.80 -4.48 4.75
N LEU A 76 1.60 -4.79 5.26
CA LEU A 76 0.45 -3.87 5.28
C LEU A 76 0.70 -2.60 6.11
N CYS A 77 1.50 -2.71 7.17
CA CYS A 77 1.82 -1.60 8.06
C CYS A 77 3.15 -0.94 7.70
N ARG A 78 4.30 -1.60 7.92
CA ARG A 78 5.61 -0.98 7.76
C ARG A 78 5.96 -0.62 6.32
N ALA A 79 5.77 -1.55 5.37
CA ALA A 79 6.12 -1.28 3.99
C ALA A 79 5.23 -0.18 3.39
N PHE A 80 3.93 -0.19 3.71
CA PHE A 80 3.01 0.88 3.30
C PHE A 80 3.40 2.24 3.88
N GLY A 81 3.72 2.29 5.17
CA GLY A 81 4.23 3.51 5.81
C GLY A 81 5.53 4.01 5.18
N ALA A 82 6.45 3.11 4.82
CA ALA A 82 7.69 3.46 4.14
C ALA A 82 7.45 4.04 2.74
N LEU A 83 6.50 3.50 1.98
CA LEU A 83 6.15 4.06 0.67
C LEU A 83 5.55 5.48 0.78
N LEU A 84 4.72 5.75 1.79
CA LEU A 84 4.18 7.10 2.03
C LEU A 84 5.25 8.11 2.46
N GLU A 85 6.41 7.62 2.89
CA GLU A 85 7.59 8.39 3.23
C GLU A 85 8.63 8.41 2.09
N GLU A 86 8.26 7.87 0.92
CA GLU A 86 9.09 7.76 -0.27
C GLU A 86 10.38 6.94 -0.06
N ASP A 87 10.34 6.01 0.89
CA ASP A 87 11.43 5.08 1.21
C ASP A 87 11.13 3.69 0.62
N ARG A 88 11.43 3.55 -0.68
CA ARG A 88 11.13 2.33 -1.44
C ARG A 88 11.98 1.14 -1.00
N GLU A 89 13.25 1.37 -0.66
CA GLU A 89 14.15 0.31 -0.18
C GLU A 89 13.61 -0.33 1.09
N ARG A 90 13.21 0.48 2.08
CA ARG A 90 12.62 -0.04 3.31
C ARG A 90 11.28 -0.72 3.09
N ALA A 91 10.50 -0.27 2.11
CA ALA A 91 9.26 -0.94 1.74
C ALA A 91 9.50 -2.35 1.17
N VAL A 92 10.46 -2.49 0.24
CA VAL A 92 10.86 -3.78 -0.32
C VAL A 92 11.37 -4.71 0.77
N ALA A 93 12.27 -4.23 1.64
CA ALA A 93 12.79 -5.03 2.75
C ALA A 93 11.68 -5.56 3.68
N GLY A 94 10.65 -4.74 3.97
CA GLY A 94 9.50 -5.17 4.76
C GLY A 94 8.62 -6.21 4.05
N LEU A 95 8.48 -6.14 2.73
CA LEU A 95 7.74 -7.13 1.95
C LEU A 95 8.50 -8.46 1.84
N ASP A 96 9.82 -8.40 1.71
CA ASP A 96 10.67 -9.59 1.71
C ASP A 96 10.72 -10.26 3.09
N GLU A 97 10.75 -9.48 4.18
CA GLU A 97 10.60 -10.01 5.55
C GLU A 97 9.27 -10.76 5.71
N ALA A 98 8.17 -10.20 5.19
CA ALA A 98 6.87 -10.85 5.22
C ALA A 98 6.86 -12.17 4.43
N LEU A 99 7.43 -12.18 3.23
CA LEU A 99 7.50 -13.36 2.38
C LEU A 99 8.37 -14.47 2.97
N ALA A 100 9.54 -14.11 3.52
CA ALA A 100 10.43 -15.05 4.19
C ALA A 100 9.75 -15.71 5.39
N TRP A 101 9.02 -14.92 6.19
CA TRP A 101 8.27 -15.45 7.33
C TRP A 101 7.16 -16.42 6.90
N GLU A 102 6.43 -16.11 5.82
CA GLU A 102 5.37 -16.96 5.28
C GLU A 102 5.88 -18.27 4.67
N ALA A 103 7.15 -18.35 4.27
CA ALA A 103 7.75 -19.58 3.75
C ALA A 103 7.78 -20.68 4.82
N ASP A 104 8.05 -20.31 6.07
CA ASP A 104 8.08 -21.23 7.22
C ASP A 104 6.72 -21.36 7.92
N HIS A 105 5.79 -20.43 7.65
CA HIS A 105 4.50 -20.33 8.35
C HIS A 105 3.37 -20.02 7.35
N PRO A 106 2.72 -21.04 6.77
CA PRO A 106 1.59 -20.84 5.86
C PRO A 106 0.53 -19.91 6.49
N SER A 107 0.31 -18.76 5.84
CA SER A 107 -0.57 -17.71 6.32
C SER A 107 -1.88 -17.70 5.55
N TYR A 108 -2.99 -17.53 6.26
CA TYR A 108 -4.31 -17.30 5.67
C TYR A 108 -4.61 -15.81 5.46
N TYR A 109 -3.67 -14.92 5.82
CA TYR A 109 -3.82 -13.49 5.63
C TYR A 109 -3.21 -13.03 4.31
N TYR A 110 -4.06 -12.57 3.39
CA TYR A 110 -3.65 -12.13 2.05
C TYR A 110 -3.29 -10.65 1.94
N LEU A 111 -3.12 -9.96 3.06
CA LEU A 111 -2.86 -8.50 3.09
C LEU A 111 -1.39 -8.15 3.29
N SER A 112 -0.47 -9.12 3.33
CA SER A 112 0.98 -8.90 3.49
C SER A 112 1.64 -8.20 2.28
N GLY A 113 0.93 -8.06 1.17
CA GLY A 113 1.45 -7.44 -0.06
C GLY A 113 2.07 -8.45 -1.04
N ARG A 114 2.21 -9.72 -0.65
CA ARG A 114 2.74 -10.82 -1.49
C ARG A 114 2.10 -10.91 -2.87
N TYR A 115 0.78 -10.73 -2.98
CA TYR A 115 0.02 -10.96 -4.20
C TYR A 115 -0.38 -9.67 -4.94
N GLY A 116 0.18 -8.53 -4.58
CA GLY A 116 -0.19 -7.25 -5.22
C GLY A 116 0.93 -6.22 -5.16
N LEU A 117 1.15 -5.65 -3.98
CA LEU A 117 2.12 -4.56 -3.81
C LEU A 117 3.57 -5.00 -4.12
N ARG A 118 3.99 -6.18 -3.65
CA ARG A 118 5.35 -6.69 -3.90
C ARG A 118 5.59 -6.94 -5.40
N PRO A 119 4.72 -7.66 -6.14
CA PRO A 119 4.86 -7.79 -7.58
C PRO A 119 4.94 -6.45 -8.32
N LEU A 120 4.11 -5.46 -7.95
CA LEU A 120 4.18 -4.11 -8.53
C LEU A 120 5.56 -3.47 -8.32
N LEU A 121 6.11 -3.51 -7.11
CA LEU A 121 7.42 -2.90 -6.83
C LEU A 121 8.54 -3.61 -7.61
N ARG A 122 8.47 -4.94 -7.76
CA ARG A 122 9.44 -5.70 -8.57
C ARG A 122 9.34 -5.39 -10.06
N VAL A 123 8.13 -5.25 -10.60
CA VAL A 123 7.95 -4.79 -11.98
C VAL A 123 8.54 -3.40 -12.17
N LEU A 124 8.29 -2.46 -11.25
CA LEU A 124 8.87 -1.12 -11.32
C LEU A 124 10.41 -1.15 -11.30
N ALA A 125 11.00 -2.07 -10.53
CA ALA A 125 12.45 -2.30 -10.49
C ALA A 125 13.02 -3.06 -11.71
N GLY A 126 12.17 -3.64 -12.57
CA GLY A 126 12.60 -4.47 -13.69
C GLY A 126 12.99 -5.90 -13.29
N GLU A 127 12.53 -6.36 -12.13
CA GLU A 127 12.91 -7.63 -11.49
C GLU A 127 11.81 -8.71 -11.57
N ALA A 128 10.67 -8.39 -12.16
CA ALA A 128 9.54 -9.31 -12.35
C ALA A 128 8.93 -9.12 -13.74
N ASP A 129 8.35 -10.21 -14.25
CA ASP A 129 7.78 -10.29 -15.59
C ASP A 129 6.29 -10.74 -15.55
N ARG A 130 5.74 -11.01 -16.73
CA ARG A 130 4.35 -11.47 -16.90
C ARG A 130 4.08 -12.82 -16.23
N ALA A 131 5.08 -13.71 -16.14
CA ALA A 131 4.89 -15.03 -15.54
C ALA A 131 4.71 -14.88 -14.02
N GLU A 132 5.54 -14.08 -13.37
CA GLU A 132 5.40 -13.80 -11.93
C GLU A 132 4.05 -13.13 -11.60
N LEU A 133 3.59 -12.19 -12.44
CA LEU A 133 2.27 -11.58 -12.26
C LEU A 133 1.12 -12.59 -12.45
N ALA A 134 1.24 -13.49 -13.42
CA ALA A 134 0.25 -14.54 -13.66
C ALA A 134 0.14 -15.50 -12.46
N GLU A 135 1.27 -15.89 -11.86
CA GLU A 135 1.30 -16.69 -10.64
C GLU A 135 0.62 -15.97 -9.46
N ALA A 136 0.94 -14.70 -9.25
CA ALA A 136 0.32 -13.89 -8.20
C ALA A 136 -1.20 -13.76 -8.40
N ARG A 137 -1.64 -13.64 -9.66
CA ARG A 137 -3.06 -13.53 -10.04
C ARG A 137 -3.83 -14.84 -9.87
N ALA A 138 -3.18 -15.98 -10.15
CA ALA A 138 -3.78 -17.30 -10.02
C ALA A 138 -3.96 -17.72 -8.54
N ALA A 139 -3.17 -17.15 -7.63
CA ALA A 139 -3.29 -17.42 -6.21
C ALA A 139 -4.61 -16.87 -5.61
N PRO A 140 -5.21 -17.52 -4.59
CA PRO A 140 -6.44 -17.04 -3.95
C PRO A 140 -6.35 -15.59 -3.44
N GLY A 141 -5.18 -15.19 -2.94
CA GLY A 141 -4.94 -13.82 -2.49
C GLY A 141 -4.98 -12.78 -3.63
N GLY A 142 -4.60 -13.15 -4.85
CA GLY A 142 -4.61 -12.27 -6.02
C GLY A 142 -6.01 -11.90 -6.51
N ALA A 143 -7.02 -12.71 -6.18
CA ALA A 143 -8.42 -12.43 -6.53
C ALA A 143 -9.05 -11.31 -5.69
N LEU A 144 -8.48 -10.98 -4.53
CA LEU A 144 -9.00 -9.94 -3.65
C LEU A 144 -8.86 -8.55 -4.29
N ALA A 145 -9.92 -7.74 -4.22
CA ALA A 145 -9.94 -6.39 -4.80
C ALA A 145 -8.74 -5.53 -4.35
N TRP A 146 -8.34 -5.65 -3.08
CA TRP A 146 -7.16 -4.99 -2.53
C TRP A 146 -5.87 -5.31 -3.29
N ASN A 147 -5.60 -6.58 -3.56
CA ASN A 147 -4.36 -7.00 -4.22
C ASN A 147 -4.43 -6.77 -5.73
N ARG A 148 -5.59 -7.03 -6.34
CA ARG A 148 -5.79 -6.97 -7.78
C ARG A 148 -5.55 -5.57 -8.36
N GLN A 149 -5.82 -4.50 -7.60
CA GLN A 149 -5.53 -3.13 -8.06
C GLN A 149 -4.03 -2.93 -8.33
N PHE A 150 -3.15 -3.52 -7.50
CA PHE A 150 -1.70 -3.40 -7.69
C PHE A 150 -1.22 -4.27 -8.85
N LEU A 151 -1.83 -5.43 -9.06
CA LEU A 151 -1.55 -6.27 -10.23
C LEU A 151 -1.96 -5.58 -11.55
N GLU A 152 -3.09 -4.86 -11.56
CA GLU A 152 -3.52 -4.08 -12.73
C GLU A 152 -2.52 -2.94 -13.04
N LEU A 153 -1.97 -2.28 -12.02
CA LEU A 153 -0.90 -1.30 -12.18
C LEU A 153 0.39 -1.95 -12.74
N ALA A 154 0.75 -3.13 -12.24
CA ALA A 154 1.95 -3.83 -12.68
C ALA A 154 1.84 -4.25 -14.16
N ASP A 155 0.70 -4.80 -14.56
CA ASP A 155 0.42 -5.15 -15.95
C ASP A 155 0.42 -3.90 -16.86
N ALA A 156 -0.09 -2.76 -16.39
CA ALA A 156 -0.07 -1.52 -17.16
C ALA A 156 1.36 -1.03 -17.42
N VAL A 157 2.25 -1.14 -16.44
CA VAL A 157 3.67 -0.82 -16.60
C VAL A 157 4.34 -1.74 -17.63
N LEU A 158 4.06 -3.05 -17.59
CA LEU A 158 4.62 -3.98 -18.58
C LEU A 158 4.13 -3.68 -20.00
N LEU A 159 2.83 -3.46 -20.19
CA LEU A 159 2.28 -3.09 -21.50
C LEU A 159 2.87 -1.78 -22.03
N GLY A 160 3.06 -0.79 -21.17
CA GLY A 160 3.72 0.46 -21.53
C GLY A 160 5.12 0.24 -22.07
N ARG A 161 5.96 -0.53 -21.36
CA ARG A 161 7.34 -0.87 -21.78
C ARG A 161 7.40 -1.66 -23.07
N GLU A 162 6.40 -2.48 -23.32
CA GLU A 162 6.28 -3.27 -24.54
C GLU A 162 5.72 -2.46 -25.74
N GLY A 163 5.38 -1.19 -25.54
CA GLY A 163 4.86 -0.32 -26.60
C GLY A 163 3.37 -0.48 -26.87
N ASP A 164 2.58 -0.99 -25.91
CA ASP A 164 1.10 -1.02 -25.96
C ASP A 164 0.48 0.02 -24.99
N PRO A 165 0.54 1.33 -25.31
CA PRO A 165 -0.03 2.38 -24.47
C PRO A 165 -1.55 2.27 -24.36
N ALA A 166 -2.23 1.73 -25.39
CA ALA A 166 -3.67 1.54 -25.38
C ALA A 166 -4.08 0.43 -24.40
N GLY A 167 -3.32 -0.66 -24.34
CA GLY A 167 -3.48 -1.72 -23.34
C GLY A 167 -3.25 -1.22 -21.93
N ALA A 168 -2.17 -0.47 -21.71
CA ALA A 168 -1.89 0.15 -20.42
C ALA A 168 -3.04 1.08 -19.99
N ALA A 169 -3.58 1.91 -20.89
CA ALA A 169 -4.72 2.78 -20.60
C ALA A 169 -6.01 2.02 -20.21
N ARG A 170 -6.30 0.87 -20.86
CA ARG A 170 -7.45 0.02 -20.48
C ARG A 170 -7.32 -0.54 -19.06
N LEU A 171 -6.10 -0.91 -18.66
CA LEU A 171 -5.84 -1.37 -17.30
C LEU A 171 -5.96 -0.23 -16.29
N MET A 172 -5.52 0.98 -16.62
CA MET A 172 -5.72 2.15 -15.77
C MET A 172 -7.20 2.48 -15.55
N ALA A 173 -8.04 2.36 -16.57
CA ALA A 173 -9.49 2.52 -16.41
C ALA A 173 -10.09 1.44 -15.48
N SER A 174 -9.61 0.20 -15.56
CA SER A 174 -10.04 -0.88 -14.66
C SER A 174 -9.56 -0.65 -13.22
N PHE A 175 -8.32 -0.20 -13.06
CA PHE A 175 -7.73 0.18 -11.78
C PHE A 175 -8.52 1.30 -11.12
N ASP A 176 -8.94 2.32 -11.87
CA ASP A 176 -9.70 3.46 -11.36
C ASP A 176 -10.97 2.99 -10.62
N VAL A 177 -11.76 2.15 -11.27
CA VAL A 177 -12.99 1.58 -10.69
C VAL A 177 -12.67 0.70 -9.49
N ARG A 178 -11.67 -0.19 -9.59
CA ARG A 178 -11.37 -1.19 -8.55
C ARG A 178 -10.78 -0.57 -7.29
N SER A 179 -9.96 0.45 -7.44
CA SER A 179 -9.23 1.11 -6.36
C SER A 179 -10.08 2.15 -5.61
N ALA A 180 -11.25 2.53 -6.14
CA ALA A 180 -12.14 3.53 -5.54
C ALA A 180 -12.44 3.30 -4.04
N PRO A 181 -12.66 2.06 -3.55
CA PRO A 181 -12.87 1.81 -2.12
C PRO A 181 -11.63 2.00 -1.23
N PHE A 182 -10.44 2.18 -1.82
CA PHE A 182 -9.15 2.17 -1.12
C PHE A 182 -8.32 3.43 -1.44
N PRO A 183 -8.76 4.63 -1.01
CA PRO A 183 -8.21 5.89 -1.50
C PRO A 183 -6.71 6.06 -1.25
N VAL A 184 -6.20 5.66 -0.07
CA VAL A 184 -4.74 5.72 0.21
C VAL A 184 -3.96 4.85 -0.78
N ALA A 185 -4.41 3.62 -0.99
CA ALA A 185 -3.77 2.68 -1.91
C ALA A 185 -3.87 3.13 -3.37
N ARG A 186 -5.02 3.69 -3.76
CA ARG A 186 -5.26 4.26 -5.09
C ARG A 186 -4.25 5.35 -5.40
N HIS A 187 -4.18 6.39 -4.56
CA HIS A 187 -3.30 7.53 -4.80
C HIS A 187 -1.82 7.17 -4.67
N LEU A 188 -1.48 6.25 -3.76
CA LEU A 188 -0.13 5.72 -3.69
C LEU A 188 0.23 4.97 -4.98
N GLY A 189 -0.66 4.10 -5.48
CA GLY A 189 -0.47 3.37 -6.73
C GLY A 189 -0.24 4.30 -7.92
N LEU A 190 -1.05 5.35 -8.05
CA LEU A 190 -0.88 6.40 -9.05
C LEU A 190 0.50 7.07 -8.99
N ARG A 191 0.95 7.44 -7.77
CA ARG A 191 2.29 8.01 -7.55
C ARG A 191 3.40 7.03 -7.96
N LEU A 192 3.25 5.74 -7.64
CA LEU A 192 4.27 4.72 -7.90
C LEU A 192 4.49 4.49 -9.41
N VAL A 193 3.42 4.49 -10.22
CA VAL A 193 3.52 4.19 -11.66
C VAL A 193 3.76 5.40 -12.55
N ALA A 194 3.54 6.63 -12.04
CA ALA A 194 3.61 7.85 -12.85
C ALA A 194 4.97 8.05 -13.55
N ASP A 195 6.08 7.70 -12.90
CA ASP A 195 7.41 7.84 -13.50
C ASP A 195 7.62 6.85 -14.65
N ALA A 196 7.18 5.60 -14.50
CA ALA A 196 7.24 4.60 -15.57
C ALA A 196 6.35 5.03 -16.76
N ALA A 197 5.12 5.47 -16.47
CA ALA A 197 4.20 5.99 -17.48
C ALA A 197 4.76 7.18 -18.26
N ARG A 198 5.48 8.08 -17.59
CA ARG A 198 6.15 9.20 -18.23
C ARG A 198 7.32 8.77 -19.11
N VAL A 199 8.15 7.83 -18.65
CA VAL A 199 9.31 7.32 -19.41
C VAL A 199 8.87 6.56 -20.65
N ASP A 200 7.86 5.70 -20.51
CA ASP A 200 7.39 4.82 -21.56
C ASP A 200 6.27 5.46 -22.42
N GLY A 201 5.84 6.69 -22.10
CA GLY A 201 4.94 7.49 -22.94
C GLY A 201 3.49 7.01 -23.00
N TRP A 202 2.92 6.55 -21.88
CA TRP A 202 1.53 6.08 -21.82
C TRP A 202 0.71 6.70 -20.69
N GLY A 203 -0.61 6.68 -20.83
CA GLY A 203 -1.54 7.18 -19.82
C GLY A 203 -1.43 8.69 -19.56
N GLU A 204 -1.78 9.11 -18.35
CA GLU A 204 -1.90 10.53 -17.95
C GLU A 204 -1.11 10.84 -16.68
N PRO A 205 0.22 10.62 -16.65
CA PRO A 205 1.03 10.69 -15.43
C PRO A 205 0.95 12.05 -14.73
N VAL A 206 0.82 13.15 -15.46
CA VAL A 206 0.66 14.50 -14.87
C VAL A 206 -0.67 14.63 -14.12
N ALA A 207 -1.78 14.10 -14.66
CA ALA A 207 -3.08 14.14 -14.00
C ALA A 207 -3.08 13.26 -12.74
N TRP A 208 -2.44 12.09 -12.82
CA TRP A 208 -2.30 11.17 -11.68
C TRP A 208 -1.49 11.79 -10.54
N LEU A 209 -0.35 12.42 -10.86
CA LEU A 209 0.49 13.09 -9.89
C LEU A 209 -0.24 14.27 -9.23
N ARG A 210 -1.02 15.05 -9.97
CA ARG A 210 -1.85 16.13 -9.39
C ARG A 210 -2.89 15.58 -8.42
N SER A 211 -3.59 14.53 -8.81
CA SER A 211 -4.61 13.91 -7.96
C SER A 211 -4.03 13.28 -6.69
N ALA A 212 -2.88 12.60 -6.81
CA ALA A 212 -2.17 12.05 -5.64
C ALA A 212 -1.62 13.15 -4.74
N GLU A 213 -1.07 14.22 -5.32
CA GLU A 213 -0.55 15.37 -4.57
C GLU A 213 -1.64 16.05 -3.75
N GLU A 214 -2.78 16.36 -4.37
CA GLU A 214 -3.94 16.96 -3.70
C GLU A 214 -4.43 16.10 -2.55
N TYR A 215 -4.59 14.79 -2.79
CA TYR A 215 -5.03 13.84 -1.77
C TYR A 215 -4.07 13.80 -0.57
N PHE A 216 -2.78 13.61 -0.80
CA PHE A 216 -1.81 13.46 0.28
C PHE A 216 -1.51 14.77 0.99
N TYR A 217 -1.54 15.90 0.28
CA TYR A 217 -1.46 17.22 0.90
C TYR A 217 -2.63 17.45 1.85
N GLY A 218 -3.87 17.21 1.39
CA GLY A 218 -5.08 17.32 2.21
C GLY A 218 -5.10 16.37 3.41
N ALA A 219 -4.54 15.17 3.26
CA ALA A 219 -4.38 14.19 4.35
C ALA A 219 -3.22 14.53 5.30
N GLY A 220 -2.38 15.52 4.98
CA GLY A 220 -1.22 15.92 5.79
C GLY A 220 -0.01 14.96 5.69
N VAL A 221 0.06 14.14 4.63
CA VAL A 221 1.15 13.18 4.40
C VAL A 221 2.22 13.84 3.51
N GLN A 222 3.08 14.62 4.14
CA GLN A 222 3.95 15.60 3.45
C GLN A 222 5.00 15.01 2.51
N ALA A 223 5.58 13.85 2.84
CA ALA A 223 6.69 13.28 2.07
C ALA A 223 6.25 12.88 0.65
N VAL A 224 5.24 12.02 0.52
CA VAL A 224 4.67 11.63 -0.78
C VAL A 224 4.04 12.81 -1.53
N ALA A 225 3.40 13.77 -0.84
CA ALA A 225 2.88 14.98 -1.49
C ALA A 225 4.03 15.80 -2.12
N SER A 226 5.12 15.99 -1.40
CA SER A 226 6.31 16.68 -1.89
C SER A 226 6.97 15.96 -3.06
N ALA A 227 7.01 14.62 -3.03
CA ALA A 227 7.51 13.83 -4.14
C ALA A 227 6.62 13.92 -5.39
N CYS A 228 5.29 13.94 -5.23
CA CYS A 228 4.38 14.21 -6.35
C CYS A 228 4.69 15.58 -7.00
N ARG A 229 4.87 16.63 -6.19
CA ARG A 229 5.26 17.97 -6.68
C ARG A 229 6.61 17.98 -7.38
N ALA A 230 7.58 17.23 -6.88
CA ALA A 230 8.90 17.10 -7.50
C ALA A 230 8.79 16.43 -8.88
N ALA A 231 8.04 15.33 -8.98
CA ALA A 231 7.77 14.63 -10.24
C ALA A 231 7.01 15.52 -11.24
N LEU A 232 6.03 16.31 -10.78
CA LEU A 232 5.33 17.30 -11.64
C LEU A 232 6.29 18.33 -12.25
N ARG A 233 7.22 18.87 -11.46
CA ARG A 233 8.25 19.80 -11.97
C ARG A 233 9.17 19.15 -12.99
N GLN A 234 9.56 17.89 -12.77
CA GLN A 234 10.38 17.14 -13.72
C GLN A 234 9.63 16.86 -15.03
N ALA A 235 8.30 16.72 -14.98
CA ALA A 235 7.44 16.60 -16.15
C ALA A 235 7.15 17.94 -16.85
N GLY A 236 7.74 19.05 -16.40
CA GLY A 236 7.49 20.39 -16.96
C GLY A 236 6.12 20.97 -16.64
N ALA A 237 5.37 20.35 -15.71
CA ALA A 237 4.04 20.82 -15.31
C ALA A 237 4.15 21.94 -14.26
N SER A 238 3.25 22.93 -14.34
CA SER A 238 3.11 23.95 -13.31
C SER A 238 2.57 23.33 -12.01
N VAL A 239 3.12 23.78 -10.88
CA VAL A 239 2.71 23.34 -9.54
C VAL A 239 2.26 24.56 -8.75
N GLY A 240 0.98 24.59 -8.35
CA GLY A 240 0.42 25.67 -7.54
C GLY A 240 1.04 25.72 -6.13
N GLN A 241 1.05 26.90 -5.53
CA GLN A 241 1.32 27.02 -4.10
C GLN A 241 0.03 26.71 -3.33
N HIS A 242 0.11 25.79 -2.36
CA HIS A 242 -0.96 25.64 -1.38
C HIS A 242 -0.86 26.79 -0.39
N ARG A 243 -2.00 27.45 -0.13
CA ARG A 243 -2.10 28.55 0.85
C ARG A 243 -2.57 28.02 2.19
#